data_AF-A0A954SES1-F1
#
_entry.id   AF-A0A954SES1-F1
#
_cell.length_a   1.000
_cell.length_b   1.000
_cell.length_c   1.000
_cell.angle_alpha   90.00
_cell.angle_beta   90.00
_cell.angle_gamma   90.00
#
_symmetry.space_group_name_H-M   'P 1'
#
loop_
_entity.id
_entity.type
_entity.pdbx_description
1 polymer ?
#
loop_
_entity_poly.entity_id
_entity_poly.type
_entity_poly.pdbx_seq_one_letter_code
_entity_poly.pdbx_strand_id
1 'polypeptide(L)'
;MATTNDAQFGTIIVIDATNAAMESAGYVRVENYRWTPPPSVRSDLPRDFTFELQCAHRPDGERVFLPAQGASTALLQGALGGLALLSDRKQLGPEERHSYRVMHFLFQAVQTRREFQRRRFRNSRDLYLRRKSRQADNERTVLPPFLGMSTGGRGSVWSITELMTQGAGTAREIGIPRPTKSQIIQCGLFAAAKRCPLTVPPTGEEGLMRAALFESGNASGIDETARVHIEERICVAIHQHCNDQTNTEFMNWLCGSKSSFLKQVAKQKKMPGGSYPLNTVRDVLLELGWQSFHYVADCFSIQAQVFSRAIPDPLTPNEQLRFDRIFRKHAAFGNLPLLLVHERLPEIKLAFEAYWEIDDETLIPVLHQLLNFYSFMSHERRTADRLGQNVSRAQQSPGGYQIIGTFNEHLGHSAWRKQNHTVDAEEANGADPELD
;
A
#
# COMPACT_ATOMS: atom_id res chain seq x y z
N MET A 1 -16.88 8.12 38.50
CA MET A 1 -16.17 9.41 38.38
C MET A 1 -15.25 9.29 37.20
N ALA A 2 -15.43 10.10 36.14
CA ALA A 2 -14.50 10.12 35.03
C ALA A 2 -13.17 10.73 35.51
N THR A 3 -12.05 10.11 35.17
CA THR A 3 -10.73 10.64 35.49
C THR A 3 -10.42 11.85 34.58
N THR A 4 -9.51 12.73 34.98
CA THR A 4 -9.11 13.90 34.17
C THR A 4 -8.60 13.50 32.78
N ASN A 5 -8.06 12.27 32.63
CA ASN A 5 -7.65 11.72 31.34
C ASN A 5 -8.83 11.45 30.39
N ASP A 6 -9.98 11.02 30.92
CA ASP A 6 -11.16 10.68 30.12
C ASP A 6 -11.74 11.90 29.38
N ALA A 7 -11.64 13.08 30.02
CA ALA A 7 -12.12 14.33 29.43
C ALA A 7 -11.31 14.75 28.20
N GLN A 8 -10.00 14.45 28.18
CA GLN A 8 -9.10 14.87 27.12
C GLN A 8 -8.98 13.87 25.98
N PHE A 9 -8.92 12.58 26.31
CA PHE A 9 -8.63 11.53 25.32
C PHE A 9 -9.85 10.68 24.95
N GLY A 10 -11.01 10.93 25.55
CA GLY A 10 -12.18 10.05 25.43
C GLY A 10 -12.08 8.87 26.38
N THR A 11 -13.03 7.95 26.29
CA THR A 11 -13.16 6.83 27.22
C THR A 11 -13.07 5.50 26.48
N ILE A 12 -12.26 4.58 26.98
CA ILE A 12 -12.24 3.19 26.52
C ILE A 12 -13.03 2.30 27.49
N ILE A 13 -13.93 1.50 26.93
CA ILE A 13 -14.52 0.36 27.64
C ILE A 13 -13.93 -0.94 27.10
N VAL A 14 -13.61 -1.86 28.01
CA VAL A 14 -13.09 -3.20 27.69
C VAL A 14 -14.25 -4.18 27.77
N ILE A 15 -14.47 -4.93 26.70
CA ILE A 15 -15.54 -5.91 26.58
C ILE A 15 -14.91 -7.27 26.31
N ASP A 16 -15.22 -8.27 27.12
CA ASP A 16 -14.76 -9.63 26.88
C ASP A 16 -15.21 -10.11 25.50
N ALA A 17 -14.28 -10.69 24.76
CA ALA A 17 -14.54 -11.17 23.40
C ALA A 17 -14.09 -12.62 23.28
N THR A 18 -14.96 -13.49 22.79
CA THR A 18 -14.57 -14.84 22.39
C THR A 18 -14.11 -14.83 20.94
N ASN A 19 -12.94 -15.41 20.67
CA ASN A 19 -12.41 -15.52 19.31
C ASN A 19 -11.59 -16.80 19.15
N ALA A 20 -12.26 -17.86 18.72
CA ALA A 20 -11.67 -19.19 18.53
C ALA A 20 -10.43 -19.21 17.60
N ALA A 21 -10.35 -18.29 16.64
CA ALA A 21 -9.20 -18.21 15.74
C ALA A 21 -7.94 -17.67 16.44
N MET A 22 -8.11 -16.73 17.37
CA MET A 22 -7.02 -16.19 18.19
C MET A 22 -6.58 -17.20 19.26
N GLU A 23 -7.53 -17.90 19.88
CA GLU A 23 -7.20 -19.00 20.80
C GLU A 23 -6.37 -20.08 20.10
N SER A 24 -6.72 -20.43 18.85
CA SER A 24 -5.94 -21.36 18.02
C SER A 24 -4.55 -20.85 17.66
N ALA A 25 -4.33 -19.52 17.72
CA ALA A 25 -3.04 -18.89 17.50
C ALA A 25 -2.20 -18.77 18.78
N GLY A 26 -2.66 -19.33 19.91
CA GLY A 26 -1.92 -19.36 21.17
C GLY A 26 -2.15 -18.15 22.08
N TYR A 27 -3.13 -17.29 21.78
CA TYR A 27 -3.52 -16.21 22.67
C TYR A 27 -4.37 -16.74 23.82
N VAL A 28 -4.11 -16.26 25.04
CA VAL A 28 -4.77 -16.75 26.28
C VAL A 28 -6.07 -16.02 26.58
N ARG A 29 -6.22 -14.78 26.09
CA ARG A 29 -7.40 -13.94 26.30
C ARG A 29 -7.57 -12.96 25.16
N VAL A 30 -8.82 -12.68 24.80
CA VAL A 30 -9.16 -11.69 23.77
C VAL A 30 -10.23 -10.74 24.31
N GLU A 31 -10.02 -9.46 24.08
CA GLU A 31 -10.87 -8.37 24.57
C GLU A 31 -11.11 -7.37 23.43
N ASN A 32 -12.26 -6.71 23.42
CA ASN A 32 -12.53 -5.60 22.53
C ASN A 32 -12.42 -4.28 23.30
N TYR A 33 -11.54 -3.41 22.85
CA TYR A 33 -11.32 -2.08 23.40
C TYR A 33 -12.10 -1.10 22.54
N ARG A 34 -13.22 -0.61 23.06
CA ARG A 34 -14.11 0.33 22.39
C ARG A 34 -13.86 1.73 22.91
N TRP A 35 -13.31 2.58 22.06
CA TRP A 35 -13.12 3.99 22.32
C TRP A 35 -14.35 4.80 21.94
N THR A 36 -14.72 5.73 22.84
CA THR A 36 -15.77 6.73 22.63
C THR A 36 -15.16 8.13 22.68
N PRO A 37 -15.58 9.02 21.75
CA PRO A 37 -14.97 10.34 21.64
C PRO A 37 -15.25 11.24 22.85
N PRO A 38 -14.31 12.12 23.21
CA PRO A 38 -14.54 13.13 24.23
C PRO A 38 -15.68 14.08 23.81
N PRO A 39 -16.37 14.74 24.76
CA PRO A 39 -17.49 15.63 24.45
C PRO A 39 -17.16 16.74 23.45
N SER A 40 -15.93 17.27 23.45
CA SER A 40 -15.50 18.38 22.59
C SER A 40 -15.63 18.08 21.09
N VAL A 41 -15.43 16.83 20.68
CA VAL A 41 -15.44 16.43 19.26
C VAL A 41 -16.68 15.66 18.84
N ARG A 42 -17.59 15.37 19.79
CA ARG A 42 -18.74 14.49 19.56
C ARG A 42 -19.72 15.04 18.54
N SER A 43 -19.87 16.35 18.45
CA SER A 43 -20.75 17.01 17.47
C SER A 43 -20.31 16.84 16.02
N ASP A 44 -19.02 16.57 15.80
CA ASP A 44 -18.44 16.39 14.45
C ASP A 44 -18.50 14.92 13.98
N LEU A 45 -19.00 14.02 14.83
CA LEU A 45 -19.04 12.58 14.60
C LEU A 45 -20.50 12.07 14.56
N PRO A 46 -20.74 10.91 13.91
CA PRO A 46 -22.02 10.22 14.03
C PRO A 46 -22.41 9.98 15.50
N ARG A 47 -23.71 10.03 15.81
CA ARG A 47 -24.24 9.95 17.19
C ARG A 47 -23.68 8.78 18.01
N ASP A 48 -23.52 7.63 17.37
CA ASP A 48 -23.05 6.38 17.99
C ASP A 48 -21.64 6.00 17.52
N PHE A 49 -20.83 6.98 17.14
CA PHE A 49 -19.48 6.73 16.66
C PHE A 49 -18.60 6.09 17.75
N THR A 50 -17.95 5.00 17.37
CA THR A 50 -16.93 4.33 18.17
C THR A 50 -15.74 3.97 17.29
N PHE A 51 -14.58 3.80 17.93
CA PHE A 51 -13.41 3.22 17.30
C PHE A 51 -12.96 2.00 18.11
N GLU A 52 -12.84 0.85 17.46
CA GLU A 52 -12.65 -0.44 18.15
C GLU A 52 -11.38 -1.14 17.68
N LEU A 53 -10.55 -1.53 18.64
CA LEU A 53 -9.45 -2.46 18.43
C LEU A 53 -9.67 -3.72 19.29
N GLN A 54 -9.31 -4.87 18.73
CA GLN A 54 -9.23 -6.12 19.46
C GLN A 54 -7.85 -6.22 20.12
N CYS A 55 -7.82 -6.55 21.41
CA CYS A 55 -6.61 -6.80 22.18
C CYS A 55 -6.50 -8.30 22.44
N ALA A 56 -5.44 -8.92 21.91
CA ALA A 56 -5.10 -10.30 22.19
C ALA A 56 -3.95 -10.36 23.20
N HIS A 57 -4.10 -11.15 24.25
CA HIS A 57 -3.11 -11.35 25.29
C HIS A 57 -2.28 -12.60 24.98
N ARG A 58 -0.96 -12.45 25.02
CA ARG A 58 0.00 -13.54 24.85
C ARG A 58 0.19 -14.33 26.15
N PRO A 59 0.79 -15.53 26.10
CA PRO A 59 1.12 -16.31 27.29
C PRO A 59 2.04 -15.59 28.29
N ASP A 60 2.86 -14.66 27.82
CA ASP A 60 3.73 -13.80 28.64
C ASP A 60 2.99 -12.61 29.28
N GLY A 61 1.70 -12.43 28.98
CA GLY A 61 0.88 -11.33 29.45
C GLY A 61 0.94 -10.06 28.59
N GLU A 62 1.78 -10.01 27.54
CA GLU A 62 1.84 -8.84 26.66
C GLU A 62 0.61 -8.75 25.75
N ARG A 63 0.17 -7.52 25.50
CA ARG A 63 -0.97 -7.19 24.65
C ARG A 63 -0.57 -6.94 23.20
N VAL A 64 -1.43 -7.40 22.28
CA VAL A 64 -1.34 -7.16 20.84
C VAL A 64 -2.65 -6.56 20.36
N PHE A 65 -2.59 -5.39 19.74
CA PHE A 65 -3.79 -4.70 19.23
C PHE A 65 -3.96 -4.92 17.72
N LEU A 66 -5.17 -5.29 17.33
CA LEU A 66 -5.58 -5.58 15.96
C LEU A 66 -6.89 -4.85 15.62
N PRO A 67 -7.14 -4.50 14.34
CA PRO A 67 -8.44 -3.95 13.93
C PRO A 67 -9.60 -4.92 14.22
N ALA A 68 -10.54 -4.53 15.09
CA ALA A 68 -11.65 -5.41 15.48
C ALA A 68 -12.59 -5.75 14.30
N GLN A 69 -12.81 -4.79 13.41
CA GLN A 69 -13.74 -4.90 12.27
C GLN A 69 -12.99 -5.04 10.92
N GLY A 70 -11.71 -5.41 10.97
CA GLY A 70 -10.82 -5.46 9.82
C GLY A 70 -10.15 -4.12 9.50
N ALA A 71 -9.04 -4.18 8.76
CA ALA A 71 -8.17 -3.03 8.51
C ALA A 71 -8.89 -1.89 7.76
N SER A 72 -9.64 -2.18 6.70
CA SER A 72 -10.35 -1.14 5.93
C SER A 72 -11.34 -0.35 6.80
N THR A 73 -12.12 -1.05 7.64
CA THR A 73 -13.09 -0.40 8.54
C THR A 73 -12.39 0.45 9.58
N ALA A 74 -11.33 -0.07 10.20
CA ALA A 74 -10.54 0.68 11.17
C ALA A 74 -9.90 1.93 10.55
N LEU A 75 -9.35 1.84 9.34
CA LEU A 75 -8.77 3.00 8.64
C LEU A 75 -9.82 4.10 8.41
N LEU A 76 -11.02 3.73 7.95
CA LEU A 76 -12.10 4.71 7.69
C LEU A 76 -12.64 5.33 8.98
N GLN A 77 -12.93 4.51 10.00
CA GLN A 77 -13.38 5.00 11.29
C GLN A 77 -12.30 5.86 11.96
N GLY A 78 -11.05 5.39 11.94
CA GLY A 78 -9.95 6.12 12.57
C GLY A 78 -9.59 7.39 11.83
N ALA A 79 -9.75 7.45 10.51
CA ALA A 79 -9.63 8.70 9.76
C ALA A 79 -10.74 9.69 10.12
N LEU A 80 -11.99 9.22 10.28
CA LEU A 80 -13.12 10.05 10.68
C LEU A 80 -12.95 10.61 12.10
N GLY A 81 -12.64 9.74 13.07
CA GLY A 81 -12.34 10.14 14.45
C GLY A 81 -11.12 11.08 14.53
N GLY A 82 -10.08 10.74 13.78
CA GLY A 82 -8.86 11.54 13.65
C GLY A 82 -9.10 12.94 13.08
N LEU A 83 -9.99 13.08 12.09
CA LEU A 83 -10.37 14.37 11.53
C LEU A 83 -11.12 15.23 12.55
N ALA A 84 -12.03 14.65 13.33
CA ALA A 84 -12.73 15.38 14.39
C ALA A 84 -11.74 15.87 15.47
N LEU A 85 -10.81 15.01 15.89
CA LEU A 85 -9.72 15.36 16.82
C LEU A 85 -8.78 16.44 16.25
N LEU A 86 -8.46 16.36 14.96
CA LEU A 86 -7.62 17.35 14.29
C LEU A 86 -8.34 18.70 14.18
N SER A 87 -9.63 18.68 13.84
CA SER A 87 -10.48 19.87 13.71
C SER A 87 -10.54 20.64 15.03
N ASP A 88 -10.76 19.94 16.14
CA ASP A 88 -10.78 20.53 17.50
C ASP A 88 -9.42 21.11 17.89
N ARG A 89 -8.33 20.36 17.67
CA ARG A 89 -6.98 20.78 18.10
C ARG A 89 -6.35 21.88 17.26
N LYS A 90 -6.65 21.91 15.96
CA LYS A 90 -6.09 22.87 14.99
C LYS A 90 -7.07 23.96 14.59
N GLN A 91 -8.30 23.92 15.10
CA GLN A 91 -9.37 24.86 14.77
C GLN A 91 -9.61 24.93 13.25
N LEU A 92 -9.70 23.76 12.61
CA LEU A 92 -9.80 23.70 11.15
C LEU A 92 -11.04 24.44 10.63
N GLY A 93 -10.83 25.29 9.63
CA GLY A 93 -11.90 26.02 8.95
C GLY A 93 -12.83 25.11 8.16
N PRO A 94 -13.99 25.63 7.70
CA PRO A 94 -14.91 24.87 6.84
C PRO A 94 -14.25 24.34 5.55
N GLU A 95 -13.37 25.13 4.94
CA GLU A 95 -12.65 24.75 3.71
C GLU A 95 -11.65 23.61 3.94
N GLU A 96 -10.84 23.70 5.00
CA GLU A 96 -9.89 22.64 5.35
C GLU A 96 -10.63 21.32 5.65
N ARG A 97 -11.71 21.38 6.44
CA ARG A 97 -12.57 20.22 6.72
C ARG A 97 -13.17 19.64 5.43
N HIS A 98 -13.55 20.49 4.49
CA HIS A 98 -14.00 20.04 3.18
C HIS A 98 -12.89 19.30 2.41
N SER A 99 -11.67 19.84 2.38
CA SER A 99 -10.52 19.18 1.75
C SER A 99 -10.23 17.80 2.35
N TYR A 100 -10.26 17.67 3.67
CA TYR A 100 -10.11 16.35 4.32
C TYR A 100 -11.23 15.38 3.93
N ARG A 101 -12.48 15.86 3.85
CA ARG A 101 -13.62 15.03 3.41
C ARG A 101 -13.48 14.59 1.95
N VAL A 102 -13.04 15.48 1.06
CA VAL A 102 -12.73 15.15 -0.33
C VAL A 102 -11.65 14.08 -0.40
N MET A 103 -10.54 14.25 0.32
CA MET A 103 -9.45 13.27 0.35
C MET A 103 -9.91 11.92 0.90
N HIS A 104 -10.77 11.90 1.93
CA HIS A 104 -11.35 10.65 2.42
C HIS A 104 -12.17 9.92 1.34
N PHE A 105 -12.99 10.64 0.56
CA PHE A 105 -13.71 10.03 -0.56
C PHE A 105 -12.79 9.54 -1.67
N LEU A 106 -11.72 10.29 -1.98
CA LEU A 106 -10.72 9.89 -2.97
C LEU A 106 -9.94 8.65 -2.52
N PHE A 107 -9.62 8.53 -1.23
CA PHE A 107 -9.02 7.34 -0.64
C PHE A 107 -9.90 6.09 -0.85
N GLN A 108 -11.19 6.19 -0.52
CA GLN A 108 -12.14 5.10 -0.76
C GLN A 108 -12.27 4.79 -2.26
N ALA A 109 -12.39 5.82 -3.09
CA ALA A 109 -12.57 5.68 -4.52
C ALA A 109 -11.37 4.99 -5.17
N VAL A 110 -10.15 5.45 -4.87
CA VAL A 110 -8.94 4.97 -5.54
C VAL A 110 -8.69 3.50 -5.24
N GLN A 111 -9.00 3.02 -4.04
CA GLN A 111 -8.86 1.61 -3.69
C GLN A 111 -9.69 0.69 -4.59
N THR A 112 -10.84 1.15 -5.10
CA THR A 112 -11.73 0.35 -5.96
C THR A 112 -11.36 0.40 -7.45
N ARG A 113 -10.44 1.30 -7.82
CA ARG A 113 -10.03 1.50 -9.20
C ARG A 113 -9.09 0.40 -9.69
N ARG A 114 -8.98 0.28 -11.02
CA ARG A 114 -8.12 -0.71 -11.67
C ARG A 114 -6.65 -0.44 -11.36
N GLU A 115 -6.27 0.82 -11.27
CA GLU A 115 -4.92 1.31 -11.05
C GLU A 115 -4.38 0.89 -9.67
N PHE A 116 -5.25 0.70 -8.68
CA PHE A 116 -4.86 0.16 -7.38
C PHE A 116 -4.52 -1.32 -7.50
N GLN A 117 -3.41 -1.76 -6.89
CA GLN A 117 -3.02 -3.17 -6.98
C GLN A 117 -3.73 -4.05 -5.94
N ARG A 118 -4.46 -5.05 -6.45
CA ARG A 118 -5.17 -6.06 -5.66
C ARG A 118 -4.77 -7.49 -6.04
N ARG A 119 -3.84 -7.61 -7.00
CA ARG A 119 -3.49 -8.92 -7.56
C ARG A 119 -2.69 -9.70 -6.53
N ARG A 120 -3.07 -10.95 -6.34
CA ARG A 120 -2.38 -11.91 -5.49
C ARG A 120 -1.83 -13.05 -6.35
N PHE A 121 -0.64 -13.53 -6.02
CA PHE A 121 0.02 -14.64 -6.71
C PHE A 121 -0.17 -15.91 -5.87
N ARG A 122 -1.34 -16.55 -6.01
CA ARG A 122 -1.74 -17.68 -5.16
C ARG A 122 -1.24 -19.01 -5.70
N ASN A 123 -1.00 -19.08 -7.01
CA ASN A 123 -0.68 -20.31 -7.72
C ASN A 123 0.49 -20.11 -8.67
N SER A 124 1.23 -21.18 -8.99
CA SER A 124 2.32 -21.13 -9.97
C SER A 124 1.87 -20.62 -11.35
N ARG A 125 0.62 -20.89 -11.75
CA ARG A 125 0.01 -20.37 -12.99
C ARG A 125 -0.06 -18.83 -13.06
N ASP A 126 -0.09 -18.16 -11.91
CA ASP A 126 -0.11 -16.70 -11.85
C ASP A 126 1.27 -16.12 -12.21
N LEU A 127 2.33 -16.93 -12.05
CA LEU A 127 3.71 -16.55 -12.31
C LEU A 127 4.11 -16.64 -13.79
N TYR A 128 3.35 -17.37 -14.60
CA TYR A 128 3.61 -17.55 -16.02
C TYR A 128 2.86 -16.52 -16.88
N LEU A 129 3.55 -15.99 -17.89
CA LEU A 129 2.98 -15.13 -18.93
C LEU A 129 2.67 -16.00 -20.17
N ARG A 130 1.44 -16.51 -20.26
CA ARG A 130 1.02 -17.33 -21.41
C ARG A 130 1.04 -16.50 -22.71
N ARG A 131 1.80 -16.94 -23.70
CA ARG A 131 1.61 -16.53 -25.11
C ARG A 131 0.53 -17.40 -25.76
N LYS A 132 -0.36 -16.78 -26.54
CA LYS A 132 -1.37 -17.50 -27.35
C LYS A 132 -0.76 -18.19 -28.59
N SER A 133 0.51 -17.94 -28.93
CA SER A 133 1.18 -18.51 -30.11
C SER A 133 1.91 -19.82 -29.79
N ARG A 134 1.69 -20.86 -30.61
CA ARG A 134 2.26 -22.22 -30.51
C ARG A 134 3.80 -22.36 -30.59
N GLN A 135 4.57 -21.27 -30.63
CA GLN A 135 6.04 -21.34 -30.61
C GLN A 135 6.54 -21.36 -29.16
N ALA A 136 7.05 -22.52 -28.75
CA ALA A 136 7.13 -22.98 -27.36
C ALA A 136 8.47 -22.75 -26.65
N ASP A 137 9.43 -22.00 -27.20
CA ASP A 137 10.80 -22.04 -26.64
C ASP A 137 11.13 -21.01 -25.56
N ASN A 138 10.32 -19.98 -25.32
CA ASN A 138 10.63 -18.96 -24.30
C ASN A 138 9.47 -18.77 -23.32
N GLU A 139 9.47 -19.57 -22.25
CA GLU A 139 8.56 -19.43 -21.12
C GLU A 139 8.83 -18.08 -20.41
N ARG A 140 7.96 -17.10 -20.63
CA ARG A 140 8.03 -15.80 -19.96
C ARG A 140 7.39 -15.87 -18.59
N THR A 141 8.01 -15.23 -17.60
CA THR A 141 7.52 -15.19 -16.22
C THR A 141 7.25 -13.75 -15.81
N VAL A 142 6.48 -13.56 -14.73
CA VAL A 142 6.32 -12.26 -14.07
C VAL A 142 7.42 -12.00 -13.03
N LEU A 143 8.33 -12.96 -12.83
CA LEU A 143 9.34 -12.88 -11.78
C LEU A 143 10.36 -11.78 -12.12
N PRO A 144 10.83 -11.01 -11.13
CA PRO A 144 11.89 -10.04 -11.36
C PRO A 144 13.16 -10.69 -11.92
N PRO A 145 13.85 -10.05 -12.88
CA PRO A 145 15.06 -10.61 -13.51
C PRO A 145 16.26 -10.69 -12.56
N PHE A 146 16.11 -10.20 -11.33
CA PHE A 146 17.11 -10.23 -10.26
C PHE A 146 16.70 -11.12 -9.07
N LEU A 147 15.56 -11.82 -9.17
CA LEU A 147 15.08 -12.68 -8.10
C LEU A 147 16.09 -13.82 -7.83
N GLY A 148 16.50 -13.98 -6.57
CA GLY A 148 17.44 -15.03 -6.15
C GLY A 148 18.93 -14.65 -6.22
N MET A 149 19.25 -13.51 -6.86
CA MET A 149 20.59 -12.93 -6.77
C MET A 149 20.89 -12.46 -5.35
N SER A 150 22.17 -12.30 -5.01
CA SER A 150 22.64 -11.71 -3.74
C SER A 150 22.93 -10.22 -3.88
N THR A 151 23.17 -9.54 -2.74
CA THR A 151 23.67 -8.17 -2.70
C THR A 151 24.96 -8.07 -3.52
N GLY A 152 24.94 -7.28 -4.61
CA GLY A 152 26.03 -7.20 -5.59
C GLY A 152 25.80 -8.00 -6.88
N GLY A 153 24.61 -8.58 -7.08
CA GLY A 153 24.23 -9.23 -8.34
C GLY A 153 24.90 -10.60 -8.58
N ARG A 154 25.56 -11.17 -7.57
CA ARG A 154 26.14 -12.52 -7.65
C ARG A 154 25.07 -13.59 -7.48
N GLY A 155 25.21 -14.71 -8.18
CA GLY A 155 24.29 -15.85 -8.15
C GLY A 155 23.48 -16.00 -9.43
N SER A 156 22.61 -17.01 -9.47
CA SER A 156 21.71 -17.27 -10.59
C SER A 156 20.31 -16.69 -10.32
N VAL A 157 19.66 -16.21 -11.38
CA VAL A 157 18.25 -15.81 -11.32
C VAL A 157 17.41 -17.07 -11.09
N TRP A 158 16.49 -16.99 -10.14
CA TRP A 158 15.59 -18.09 -9.83
C TRP A 158 14.52 -18.25 -10.91
N SER A 159 14.38 -19.48 -11.39
CA SER A 159 13.21 -19.90 -12.15
C SER A 159 11.99 -20.03 -11.22
N ILE A 160 10.80 -20.24 -11.79
CA ILE A 160 9.60 -20.57 -11.00
C ILE A 160 9.83 -21.87 -10.21
N THR A 161 10.48 -22.87 -10.81
CA THR A 161 10.81 -24.12 -10.11
C THR A 161 11.72 -23.86 -8.91
N GLU A 162 12.77 -23.05 -9.08
CA GLU A 162 13.69 -22.71 -8.00
C GLU A 162 12.99 -21.94 -6.88
N LEU A 163 12.17 -20.93 -7.23
CA LEU A 163 11.36 -20.18 -6.26
C LEU A 163 10.46 -21.12 -5.43
N MET A 164 9.82 -22.09 -6.08
CA MET A 164 8.94 -23.04 -5.40
C MET A 164 9.72 -24.01 -4.50
N THR A 165 10.91 -24.46 -4.92
CA THR A 165 11.79 -25.31 -4.12
C THR A 165 12.27 -24.58 -2.87
N GLN A 166 12.82 -23.37 -3.04
CA GLN A 166 13.29 -22.53 -1.94
C GLN A 166 12.15 -22.18 -0.99
N GLY A 167 11.00 -21.80 -1.53
CA GLY A 167 9.81 -21.49 -0.72
C GLY A 167 9.28 -22.67 0.08
N ALA A 168 9.32 -23.89 -0.47
CA ALA A 168 8.94 -25.09 0.27
C ALA A 168 9.94 -25.41 1.40
N GLY A 169 11.24 -25.16 1.17
CA GLY A 169 12.28 -25.26 2.21
C GLY A 169 12.03 -24.28 3.34
N THR A 170 11.94 -22.99 3.02
CA THR A 170 11.70 -21.91 3.99
C THR A 170 10.38 -22.10 4.75
N ALA A 171 9.32 -22.57 4.10
CA ALA A 171 8.06 -22.87 4.78
C ALA A 171 8.20 -23.95 5.87
N ARG A 172 9.01 -24.99 5.63
CA ARG A 172 9.28 -26.02 6.64
C ARG A 172 10.15 -25.49 7.78
N GLU A 173 11.14 -24.65 7.46
CA GLU A 173 12.01 -24.00 8.47
C GLU A 173 11.20 -23.16 9.46
N ILE A 174 10.14 -22.49 9.00
CA ILE A 174 9.23 -21.70 9.85
C ILE A 174 8.07 -22.52 10.44
N GLY A 175 8.14 -23.86 10.36
CA GLY A 175 7.18 -24.74 11.03
C GLY A 175 5.86 -24.99 10.28
N ILE A 176 5.80 -24.76 8.96
CA ILE A 176 4.64 -25.09 8.13
C ILE A 176 4.89 -26.43 7.41
N PRO A 177 4.43 -27.58 7.94
CA PRO A 177 4.77 -28.90 7.39
C PRO A 177 4.12 -29.18 6.03
N ARG A 178 2.96 -28.56 5.76
CA ARG A 178 2.18 -28.76 4.53
C ARG A 178 1.77 -27.40 3.94
N PRO A 179 2.73 -26.61 3.41
CA PRO A 179 2.43 -25.28 2.92
C PRO A 179 1.55 -25.34 1.67
N THR A 180 0.57 -24.46 1.60
CA THR A 180 -0.19 -24.22 0.36
C THR A 180 0.71 -23.62 -0.72
N LYS A 181 0.29 -23.68 -1.99
CA LYS A 181 1.05 -23.05 -3.10
C LYS A 181 1.28 -21.55 -2.87
N SER A 182 0.29 -20.85 -2.31
CA SER A 182 0.41 -19.43 -1.98
C SER A 182 1.48 -19.20 -0.92
N GLN A 183 1.51 -20.03 0.14
CA GLN A 183 2.53 -19.96 1.18
C GLN A 183 3.92 -20.29 0.64
N ILE A 184 4.04 -21.28 -0.27
CA ILE A 184 5.31 -21.60 -0.94
C ILE A 184 5.83 -20.38 -1.72
N ILE A 185 4.97 -19.72 -2.51
CA ILE A 185 5.37 -18.52 -3.26
C ILE A 185 5.83 -17.41 -2.31
N GLN A 186 5.06 -17.13 -1.25
CA GLN A 186 5.39 -16.12 -0.25
C GLN A 186 6.72 -16.42 0.46
N CYS A 187 6.93 -17.66 0.91
CA CYS A 187 8.18 -18.09 1.54
C CYS A 187 9.36 -17.98 0.59
N GLY A 188 9.17 -18.32 -0.69
CA GLY A 188 10.21 -18.21 -1.71
C GLY A 188 10.60 -16.75 -1.97
N LEU A 189 9.61 -15.86 -2.08
CA LEU A 189 9.86 -14.42 -2.25
C LEU A 189 10.53 -13.82 -1.00
N PHE A 190 10.14 -14.27 0.20
CA PHE A 190 10.78 -13.88 1.46
C PHE A 190 12.24 -14.34 1.53
N ALA A 191 12.53 -15.59 1.15
CA ALA A 191 13.89 -16.11 1.08
C ALA A 191 14.75 -15.33 0.07
N ALA A 192 14.20 -15.02 -1.11
CA ALA A 192 14.88 -14.17 -2.09
C ALA A 192 15.14 -12.75 -1.55
N ALA A 193 14.17 -12.17 -0.84
CA ALA A 193 14.29 -10.83 -0.26
C ALA A 193 15.35 -10.78 0.84
N LYS A 194 15.48 -11.82 1.67
CA LYS A 194 16.57 -11.95 2.66
C LYS A 194 17.96 -12.05 2.01
N ARG A 195 18.06 -12.64 0.81
CA ARG A 195 19.34 -12.78 0.08
C ARG A 195 19.81 -11.49 -0.58
N CYS A 196 18.88 -10.62 -0.97
CA CYS A 196 19.14 -9.33 -1.60
C CYS A 196 18.21 -8.27 -1.01
N PRO A 197 18.42 -7.88 0.27
CA PRO A 197 17.64 -6.83 0.90
C PRO A 197 17.79 -5.52 0.13
N LEU A 198 16.69 -4.78 0.00
CA LEU A 198 16.66 -3.51 -0.72
C LEU A 198 16.74 -2.36 0.28
N THR A 199 17.89 -1.69 0.35
CA THR A 199 17.98 -0.43 1.09
C THR A 199 17.48 0.70 0.20
N VAL A 200 16.42 1.37 0.64
CA VAL A 200 15.85 2.52 -0.07
C VAL A 200 16.29 3.78 0.66
N PRO A 201 16.80 4.82 -0.04
CA PRO A 201 17.08 6.09 0.60
C PRO A 201 15.77 6.72 1.10
N PRO A 202 15.79 7.58 2.14
CA PRO A 202 14.57 8.20 2.68
C PRO A 202 13.68 8.89 1.62
N THR A 203 14.29 9.48 0.60
CA THR A 203 13.56 10.13 -0.52
C THR A 203 12.90 9.15 -1.49
N GLY A 204 13.24 7.86 -1.44
CA GLY A 204 12.73 6.81 -2.32
C GLY A 204 11.63 5.94 -1.70
N GLU A 205 11.45 6.00 -0.37
CA GLU A 205 10.47 5.16 0.36
C GLU A 205 9.04 5.43 -0.08
N GLU A 206 8.73 6.71 -0.31
CA GLU A 206 7.44 7.14 -0.86
C GLU A 206 7.19 6.54 -2.24
N GLY A 207 8.19 6.61 -3.13
CA GLY A 207 8.12 6.03 -4.46
C GLY A 207 7.91 4.51 -4.44
N LEU A 208 8.56 3.81 -3.50
CA LEU A 208 8.36 2.37 -3.31
C LEU A 208 6.94 2.06 -2.82
N MET A 209 6.42 2.79 -1.82
CA MET A 209 5.05 2.58 -1.33
C MET A 209 4.02 2.85 -2.43
N ARG A 210 4.22 3.93 -3.18
CA ARG A 210 3.38 4.27 -4.32
C ARG A 210 3.41 3.17 -5.38
N ALA A 211 4.59 2.68 -5.75
CA ALA A 211 4.73 1.57 -6.70
C ALA A 211 4.12 0.26 -6.15
N ALA A 212 4.16 0.05 -4.84
CA ALA A 212 3.53 -1.10 -4.22
C ALA A 212 2.00 -1.00 -4.20
N LEU A 213 1.42 0.18 -4.05
CA LEU A 213 -0.03 0.38 -3.95
C LEU A 213 -0.71 0.66 -5.30
N PHE A 214 0.01 1.27 -6.25
CA PHE A 214 -0.53 1.74 -7.53
C PHE A 214 0.27 1.18 -8.71
N GLU A 215 -0.38 1.03 -9.86
CA GLU A 215 0.24 0.53 -11.10
C GLU A 215 1.04 1.60 -11.86
N SER A 216 0.87 2.88 -11.55
CA SER A 216 1.55 3.95 -12.27
C SER A 216 3.00 4.11 -11.83
N GLY A 217 3.91 4.22 -12.80
CA GLY A 217 5.17 4.94 -12.59
C GLY A 217 4.88 6.38 -12.17
N ASN A 218 5.87 7.07 -11.62
CA ASN A 218 5.76 8.47 -11.17
C ASN A 218 4.94 9.27 -12.18
N ALA A 219 3.93 10.01 -11.71
CA ALA A 219 3.10 10.90 -12.53
C ALA A 219 3.89 12.14 -13.00
N SER A 220 5.13 11.93 -13.45
CA SER A 220 6.01 12.95 -13.95
C SER A 220 5.41 13.53 -15.22
N GLY A 221 5.17 14.85 -15.20
CA GLY A 221 4.74 15.59 -16.38
C GLY A 221 3.26 15.99 -16.42
N ILE A 222 2.53 15.93 -15.30
CA ILE A 222 1.25 16.64 -15.21
C ILE A 222 1.55 18.14 -15.23
N ASP A 223 0.96 18.87 -16.17
CA ASP A 223 0.99 20.32 -16.18
C ASP A 223 0.31 20.88 -14.93
N GLU A 224 1.03 21.70 -14.16
CA GLU A 224 0.56 22.19 -12.85
C GLU A 224 -0.70 23.06 -12.99
N THR A 225 -0.80 23.83 -14.07
CA THR A 225 -2.00 24.64 -14.34
C THR A 225 -3.22 23.73 -14.58
N ALA A 226 -3.05 22.68 -15.39
CA ALA A 226 -4.09 21.68 -15.61
C ALA A 226 -4.47 20.95 -14.31
N ARG A 227 -3.49 20.62 -13.49
CA ARG A 227 -3.69 19.98 -12.18
C ARG A 227 -4.61 20.82 -11.31
N VAL A 228 -4.27 22.09 -11.07
CA VAL A 228 -5.07 23.02 -10.24
C VAL A 228 -6.51 23.12 -10.75
N HIS A 229 -6.72 23.30 -12.05
CA HIS A 229 -8.07 23.36 -12.62
C HIS A 229 -8.84 22.04 -12.44
N ILE A 230 -8.18 20.89 -12.60
CA ILE A 230 -8.83 19.59 -12.44
C ILE A 230 -9.18 19.33 -10.97
N GLU A 231 -8.29 19.69 -10.04
CA GLU A 231 -8.52 19.61 -8.59
C GLU A 231 -9.75 20.43 -8.16
N GLU A 232 -9.83 21.68 -8.59
CA GLU A 232 -10.98 22.55 -8.31
C GLU A 232 -12.29 21.92 -8.81
N ARG A 233 -12.30 21.39 -10.04
CA ARG A 233 -13.48 20.71 -10.61
C ARG A 233 -13.87 19.46 -9.83
N ILE A 234 -12.89 18.71 -9.32
CA ILE A 234 -13.12 17.53 -8.48
C ILE A 234 -13.78 17.94 -7.17
N CYS A 235 -13.25 18.96 -6.49
CA CYS A 235 -13.81 19.49 -5.25
C CYS A 235 -15.26 19.96 -5.45
N VAL A 236 -15.50 20.78 -6.48
CA VAL A 236 -16.86 21.27 -6.82
C VAL A 236 -17.82 20.10 -7.10
N ALA A 237 -17.39 19.13 -7.91
CA ALA A 237 -18.24 17.98 -8.25
C ALA A 237 -18.55 17.12 -7.00
N ILE A 238 -17.58 16.85 -6.15
CA ILE A 238 -17.80 16.09 -4.91
C ILE A 238 -18.72 16.86 -3.97
N HIS A 239 -18.50 18.17 -3.78
CA HIS A 239 -19.34 19.02 -2.94
C HIS A 239 -20.81 18.99 -3.37
N GLN A 240 -21.08 19.10 -4.67
CA GLN A 240 -22.44 19.07 -5.21
C GLN A 240 -23.13 17.71 -4.97
N HIS A 241 -22.39 16.61 -5.10
CA HIS A 241 -23.00 15.28 -5.03
C HIS A 241 -23.03 14.67 -3.62
N CYS A 242 -22.19 15.13 -2.68
CA CYS A 242 -22.04 14.45 -1.39
C CYS A 242 -23.21 14.63 -0.41
N ASN A 243 -24.11 15.59 -0.66
CA ASN A 243 -25.28 15.86 0.19
C ASN A 243 -26.60 15.38 -0.46
N ASP A 244 -26.59 15.09 -1.77
CA ASP A 244 -27.81 14.84 -2.55
C ASP A 244 -28.16 13.34 -2.66
N GLN A 245 -27.30 12.46 -2.16
CA GLN A 245 -27.36 11.02 -2.43
C GLN A 245 -27.05 10.19 -1.19
N THR A 246 -27.55 8.96 -1.17
CA THR A 246 -27.05 7.97 -0.20
C THR A 246 -25.55 7.72 -0.43
N ASN A 247 -24.81 7.34 0.61
CA ASN A 247 -23.37 7.05 0.48
C ASN A 247 -23.10 5.99 -0.61
N THR A 248 -23.97 5.00 -0.76
CA THR A 248 -23.85 3.97 -1.79
C THR A 248 -24.01 4.53 -3.21
N GLU A 249 -25.01 5.38 -3.45
CA GLU A 249 -25.21 6.02 -4.75
C GLU A 249 -24.05 6.96 -5.10
N PHE A 250 -23.62 7.76 -4.13
CA PHE A 250 -22.47 8.65 -4.27
C PHE A 250 -21.20 7.88 -4.66
N MET A 251 -20.87 6.80 -3.94
CA MET A 251 -19.70 5.98 -4.25
C MET A 251 -19.83 5.27 -5.61
N ASN A 252 -21.02 4.83 -5.99
CA ASN A 252 -21.26 4.28 -7.32
C ASN A 252 -21.07 5.32 -8.43
N TRP A 253 -21.48 6.56 -8.22
CA TRP A 253 -21.19 7.67 -9.14
C TRP A 253 -19.69 7.98 -9.21
N LEU A 254 -19.00 8.03 -8.06
CA LEU A 254 -17.59 8.44 -7.97
C LEU A 254 -16.61 7.40 -8.54
N CYS A 255 -16.84 6.11 -8.26
CA CYS A 255 -15.90 5.04 -8.61
C CYS A 255 -16.54 3.71 -9.04
N GLY A 256 -17.87 3.67 -9.23
CA GLY A 256 -18.55 2.47 -9.72
C GLY A 256 -18.16 2.09 -11.15
N SER A 257 -18.51 0.87 -11.56
CA SER A 257 -18.19 0.32 -12.90
C SER A 257 -18.78 1.14 -14.06
N LYS A 258 -19.85 1.91 -13.79
CA LYS A 258 -20.50 2.83 -14.72
C LYS A 258 -20.30 4.30 -14.35
N SER A 259 -19.28 4.62 -13.55
CA SER A 259 -18.99 5.98 -13.09
C SER A 259 -18.89 6.96 -14.27
N SER A 260 -19.65 8.05 -14.18
CA SER A 260 -19.59 9.18 -15.11
C SER A 260 -18.60 10.27 -14.65
N PHE A 261 -18.09 10.18 -13.41
CA PHE A 261 -17.27 11.20 -12.75
C PHE A 261 -16.10 11.70 -13.60
N LEU A 262 -15.27 10.78 -14.12
CA LEU A 262 -14.14 11.14 -14.98
C LEU A 262 -14.56 11.95 -16.22
N LYS A 263 -15.65 11.54 -16.87
CA LYS A 263 -16.18 12.23 -18.06
C LYS A 263 -16.77 13.59 -17.69
N GLN A 264 -17.41 13.70 -16.52
CA GLN A 264 -17.97 14.93 -16.01
C GLN A 264 -16.86 15.96 -15.78
N VAL A 265 -15.83 15.63 -15.00
CA VAL A 265 -14.67 16.51 -14.73
C VAL A 265 -13.97 16.95 -16.02
N ALA A 266 -13.76 16.01 -16.95
CA ALA A 266 -13.07 16.28 -18.22
C ALA A 266 -13.83 17.22 -19.17
N LYS A 267 -15.16 17.18 -19.21
CA LYS A 267 -15.99 17.84 -20.24
C LYS A 267 -16.50 19.24 -19.86
N GLN A 268 -16.11 19.81 -18.71
CA GLN A 268 -16.58 21.13 -18.26
C GLN A 268 -15.98 22.29 -19.08
N LYS A 269 -16.45 22.48 -20.32
CA LYS A 269 -15.92 23.48 -21.27
C LYS A 269 -15.99 24.93 -20.79
N LYS A 270 -16.90 25.25 -19.86
CA LYS A 270 -17.12 26.60 -19.33
C LYS A 270 -16.21 26.95 -18.13
N MET A 271 -15.48 25.97 -17.59
CA MET A 271 -14.57 26.17 -16.47
C MET A 271 -13.15 26.54 -16.96
N PRO A 272 -12.31 27.16 -16.12
CA PRO A 272 -10.92 27.47 -16.45
C PRO A 272 -10.18 26.27 -17.05
N GLY A 273 -9.46 26.48 -18.16
CA GLY A 273 -8.74 25.42 -18.90
C GLY A 273 -9.57 24.60 -19.89
N GLY A 274 -10.88 24.84 -20.04
CA GLY A 274 -11.69 24.20 -21.08
C GLY A 274 -11.88 22.69 -20.88
N SER A 275 -11.81 21.89 -21.94
CA SER A 275 -11.89 20.42 -21.83
C SER A 275 -10.52 19.78 -21.71
N TYR A 276 -10.37 18.83 -20.79
CA TYR A 276 -9.14 18.07 -20.61
C TYR A 276 -9.22 16.65 -21.20
N PRO A 277 -8.12 16.09 -21.72
CA PRO A 277 -8.06 14.67 -22.07
C PRO A 277 -8.36 13.78 -20.85
N LEU A 278 -9.08 12.67 -21.07
CA LEU A 278 -9.44 11.74 -20.00
C LEU A 278 -8.21 11.14 -19.29
N ASN A 279 -7.09 10.97 -20.00
CA ASN A 279 -5.86 10.47 -19.40
C ASN A 279 -5.27 11.48 -18.41
N THR A 280 -5.21 12.77 -18.79
CA THR A 280 -4.76 13.85 -17.88
C THR A 280 -5.60 13.89 -16.60
N VAL A 281 -6.93 13.81 -16.71
CA VAL A 281 -7.81 13.77 -15.53
C VAL A 281 -7.59 12.51 -14.69
N ARG A 282 -7.33 11.36 -15.34
CA ARG A 282 -7.01 10.11 -14.63
C ARG A 282 -5.69 10.24 -13.87
N ASP A 283 -4.68 10.84 -14.48
CA ASP A 283 -3.35 11.00 -13.89
C ASP A 283 -3.42 11.93 -12.67
N VAL A 284 -4.15 13.05 -12.76
CA VAL A 284 -4.42 13.93 -11.60
C VAL A 284 -5.18 13.19 -10.50
N LEU A 285 -6.22 12.41 -10.84
CA LEU A 285 -6.94 11.63 -9.82
C LEU A 285 -6.11 10.54 -9.17
N LEU A 286 -5.11 10.01 -9.88
CA LEU A 286 -4.19 9.04 -9.32
C LEU A 286 -3.19 9.71 -8.38
N GLU A 287 -2.73 10.92 -8.71
CA GLU A 287 -1.93 11.75 -7.82
C GLU A 287 -2.69 12.14 -6.56
N LEU A 288 -3.92 12.64 -6.69
CA LEU A 288 -4.78 12.92 -5.54
C LEU A 288 -5.12 11.65 -4.75
N GLY A 289 -5.29 10.52 -5.44
CA GLY A 289 -5.45 9.21 -4.82
C GLY A 289 -4.24 8.85 -3.96
N TRP A 290 -3.01 9.11 -4.43
CA TRP A 290 -1.80 8.95 -3.63
C TRP A 290 -1.78 9.90 -2.42
N GLN A 291 -2.01 11.20 -2.65
CA GLN A 291 -2.05 12.19 -1.58
C GLN A 291 -3.09 11.88 -0.51
N SER A 292 -4.23 11.31 -0.90
CA SER A 292 -5.28 10.92 0.04
C SER A 292 -4.81 9.89 1.09
N PHE A 293 -3.81 9.06 0.79
CA PHE A 293 -3.21 8.15 1.76
C PHE A 293 -2.51 8.92 2.89
N HIS A 294 -1.83 10.02 2.58
CA HIS A 294 -1.18 10.85 3.60
C HIS A 294 -2.20 11.58 4.48
N TYR A 295 -3.27 12.11 3.88
CA TYR A 295 -4.37 12.72 4.65
C TYR A 295 -5.01 11.72 5.62
N VAL A 296 -5.29 10.51 5.13
CA VAL A 296 -5.81 9.42 5.96
C VAL A 296 -4.79 8.98 7.01
N ALA A 297 -3.51 8.88 6.66
CA ALA A 297 -2.42 8.54 7.58
C ALA A 297 -2.32 9.51 8.76
N ASP A 298 -2.43 10.81 8.49
CA ASP A 298 -2.39 11.86 9.50
C ASP A 298 -3.55 11.76 10.47
N CYS A 299 -4.78 11.70 9.95
CA CYS A 299 -5.97 11.53 10.78
C CYS A 299 -5.90 10.23 11.58
N PHE A 300 -5.62 9.11 10.92
CA PHE A 300 -5.55 7.80 11.56
C PHE A 300 -4.49 7.75 12.66
N SER A 301 -3.32 8.35 12.43
CA SER A 301 -2.26 8.40 13.44
C SER A 301 -2.63 9.23 14.65
N ILE A 302 -3.36 10.35 14.45
CA ILE A 302 -3.89 11.16 15.56
C ILE A 302 -4.89 10.32 16.38
N GLN A 303 -5.81 9.63 15.71
CA GLN A 303 -6.75 8.72 16.38
C GLN A 303 -6.01 7.64 17.17
N ALA A 304 -5.02 6.98 16.55
CA ALA A 304 -4.24 5.92 17.19
C ALA A 304 -3.52 6.39 18.45
N GLN A 305 -2.95 7.60 18.43
CA GLN A 305 -2.29 8.19 19.60
C GLN A 305 -3.26 8.57 20.72
N VAL A 306 -4.46 9.03 20.37
CA VAL A 306 -5.49 9.29 21.37
C VAL A 306 -6.00 7.99 21.96
N PHE A 307 -6.20 6.98 21.12
CA PHE A 307 -6.58 5.65 21.56
C PHE A 307 -5.55 5.07 22.55
N SER A 308 -4.26 5.05 22.21
CA SER A 308 -3.22 4.47 23.08
C SER A 308 -3.12 5.17 24.44
N ARG A 309 -3.35 6.49 24.47
CA ARG A 309 -3.38 7.29 25.72
C ARG A 309 -4.64 7.10 26.55
N ALA A 310 -5.73 6.66 25.94
CA ALA A 310 -7.00 6.40 26.61
C ALA A 310 -7.10 4.95 27.16
N ILE A 311 -6.09 4.11 26.92
CA ILE A 311 -6.07 2.73 27.44
C ILE A 311 -5.95 2.79 28.97
N PRO A 312 -6.83 2.11 29.74
CA PRO A 312 -6.83 2.17 31.20
C PRO A 312 -5.50 1.75 31.83
N ASP A 313 -4.94 0.63 31.37
CA ASP A 313 -3.61 0.16 31.75
C ASP A 313 -2.60 0.59 30.67
N PRO A 314 -1.67 1.52 30.97
CA PRO A 314 -0.71 2.02 29.99
C PRO A 314 0.05 0.90 29.28
N LEU A 315 0.35 1.09 28.01
CA LEU A 315 1.16 0.13 27.23
C LEU A 315 2.57 0.04 27.83
N THR A 316 3.10 -1.18 27.96
CA THR A 316 4.53 -1.36 28.23
C THR A 316 5.34 -0.81 27.05
N PRO A 317 6.65 -0.53 27.22
CA PRO A 317 7.48 -0.06 26.11
C PRO A 317 7.42 -0.96 24.86
N ASN A 318 7.41 -2.28 25.04
CA ASN A 318 7.30 -3.25 23.95
C ASN A 318 5.92 -3.22 23.29
N GLU A 319 4.86 -3.16 24.08
CA GLU A 319 3.48 -3.04 23.57
C GLU A 319 3.29 -1.74 22.78
N GLN A 320 3.84 -0.63 23.28
CA GLN A 320 3.79 0.69 22.64
C GLN A 320 4.56 0.68 21.32
N LEU A 321 5.77 0.12 21.29
CA LEU A 321 6.56 -0.01 20.08
C LEU A 321 5.81 -0.80 18.99
N ARG A 322 5.23 -1.96 19.35
CA ARG A 322 4.40 -2.73 18.44
C ARG A 322 3.19 -1.92 17.99
N PHE A 323 2.43 -1.35 18.92
CA PHE A 323 1.28 -0.51 18.58
C PHE A 323 1.63 0.58 17.56
N ASP A 324 2.73 1.30 17.78
CA ASP A 324 3.17 2.37 16.90
C ASP A 324 3.55 1.86 15.50
N ARG A 325 4.16 0.67 15.38
CA ARG A 325 4.50 0.08 14.07
C ARG A 325 3.29 -0.17 13.16
N ILE A 326 2.16 -0.61 13.71
CA ILE A 326 0.95 -0.83 12.89
C ILE A 326 0.19 0.48 12.69
N PHE A 327 -0.02 1.23 13.77
CA PHE A 327 -1.06 2.26 13.80
C PHE A 327 -0.54 3.69 13.56
N ARG A 328 0.77 3.93 13.65
CA ARG A 328 1.38 5.26 13.48
C ARG A 328 2.20 5.34 12.21
N LYS A 329 2.37 6.55 11.70
CA LYS A 329 3.26 6.83 10.56
C LYS A 329 4.68 6.37 10.86
N HIS A 330 5.31 5.75 9.88
CA HIS A 330 6.70 5.32 9.97
C HIS A 330 7.46 5.81 8.72
N ALA A 331 8.63 6.41 8.91
CA ALA A 331 9.43 6.98 7.83
C ALA A 331 9.71 5.93 6.74
N ALA A 332 10.20 4.74 7.14
CA ALA A 332 10.49 3.61 6.25
C ALA A 332 9.34 3.16 5.33
N PHE A 333 8.10 3.58 5.60
CA PHE A 333 6.95 3.28 4.75
C PHE A 333 6.36 4.56 4.15
N GLY A 334 7.21 5.52 3.78
CA GLY A 334 6.80 6.79 3.18
C GLY A 334 5.89 7.60 4.09
N ASN A 335 6.14 7.59 5.41
CA ASN A 335 5.28 8.21 6.42
C ASN A 335 3.83 7.70 6.42
N LEU A 336 3.60 6.45 6.01
CA LEU A 336 2.30 5.79 6.15
C LEU A 336 2.31 4.84 7.36
N PRO A 337 1.19 4.68 8.08
CA PRO A 337 1.00 3.55 8.98
C PRO A 337 1.02 2.25 8.18
N LEU A 338 1.61 1.21 8.76
CA LEU A 338 1.69 -0.10 8.12
C LEU A 338 0.30 -0.69 7.87
N LEU A 339 -0.70 -0.29 8.66
CA LEU A 339 -2.10 -0.64 8.39
C LEU A 339 -2.61 -0.09 7.05
N LEU A 340 -2.12 1.04 6.54
CA LEU A 340 -2.56 1.58 5.23
C LEU A 340 -2.09 0.73 4.05
N VAL A 341 -1.08 -0.10 4.23
CA VAL A 341 -0.62 -1.06 3.23
C VAL A 341 -1.21 -2.46 3.47
N HIS A 342 -2.31 -2.58 4.22
CA HIS A 342 -2.91 -3.87 4.58
C HIS A 342 -3.28 -4.75 3.38
N GLU A 343 -3.62 -4.16 2.24
CA GLU A 343 -3.90 -4.88 0.99
C GLU A 343 -2.68 -5.64 0.45
N ARG A 344 -1.47 -5.31 0.93
CA ARG A 344 -0.21 -6.01 0.68
C ARG A 344 0.24 -6.90 1.84
N LEU A 345 -0.41 -6.82 3.01
CA LEU A 345 -0.03 -7.67 4.15
C LEU A 345 -0.05 -9.16 3.84
N PRO A 346 -1.02 -9.72 3.08
CA PRO A 346 -0.96 -11.13 2.72
C PRO A 346 0.34 -11.52 2.01
N GLU A 347 0.85 -10.63 1.17
CA GLU A 347 2.07 -10.80 0.38
C GLU A 347 3.35 -10.64 1.21
N ILE A 348 3.35 -9.72 2.18
CA ILE A 348 4.52 -9.44 3.03
C ILE A 348 4.42 -10.06 4.43
N LYS A 349 3.42 -10.91 4.67
CA LYS A 349 3.00 -11.39 5.99
C LYS A 349 4.16 -11.91 6.84
N LEU A 350 5.04 -12.73 6.26
CA LEU A 350 6.14 -13.37 7.00
C LEU A 350 7.17 -12.35 7.51
N ALA A 351 7.58 -11.43 6.64
CA ALA A 351 8.50 -10.35 7.03
C ALA A 351 7.83 -9.38 8.00
N PHE A 352 6.53 -9.13 7.81
CA PHE A 352 5.75 -8.28 8.69
C PHE A 352 5.64 -8.88 10.10
N GLU A 353 5.29 -10.16 10.22
CA GLU A 353 5.22 -10.87 11.51
C GLU A 353 6.59 -10.87 12.18
N ALA A 354 7.67 -11.15 11.45
CA ALA A 354 9.02 -11.09 12.02
C ALA A 354 9.40 -9.67 12.51
N TYR A 355 9.07 -8.63 11.74
CA TYR A 355 9.31 -7.23 12.10
C TYR A 355 8.44 -6.78 13.29
N TRP A 356 7.23 -7.31 13.36
CA TRP A 356 6.29 -7.11 14.45
C TRP A 356 6.81 -7.70 15.76
N GLU A 357 7.41 -8.89 15.71
CA GLU A 357 7.86 -9.63 16.89
C GLU A 357 9.23 -9.18 17.44
N ILE A 358 10.24 -9.02 16.58
CA ILE A 358 11.65 -9.11 17.01
C ILE A 358 12.33 -7.75 17.25
N ASP A 359 11.65 -6.62 16.97
CA ASP A 359 12.33 -5.29 17.01
C ASP A 359 13.63 -5.29 16.19
N ASP A 360 13.55 -5.87 14.99
CA ASP A 360 14.69 -6.02 14.09
C ASP A 360 14.53 -5.11 12.87
N GLU A 361 15.18 -3.95 12.92
CA GLU A 361 15.21 -3.00 11.81
C GLU A 361 15.89 -3.59 10.55
N THR A 362 16.68 -4.66 10.67
CA THR A 362 17.28 -5.33 9.49
C THR A 362 16.23 -5.98 8.59
N LEU A 363 14.99 -6.13 9.08
CA LEU A 363 13.86 -6.61 8.29
C LEU A 363 13.22 -5.51 7.43
N ILE A 364 13.50 -4.24 7.66
CA ILE A 364 12.98 -3.14 6.84
C ILE A 364 13.43 -3.28 5.37
N PRO A 365 14.73 -3.45 5.07
CA PRO A 365 15.18 -3.73 3.70
C PRO A 365 14.58 -4.99 3.06
N VAL A 366 14.24 -6.00 3.87
CA VAL A 366 13.58 -7.23 3.39
C VAL A 366 12.13 -6.92 3.01
N LEU A 367 11.41 -6.16 3.83
CA LEU A 367 10.06 -5.66 3.54
C LEU A 367 10.05 -4.80 2.28
N HIS A 368 11.02 -3.89 2.14
CA HIS A 368 11.18 -3.05 0.95
C HIS A 368 11.36 -3.90 -0.31
N GLN A 369 12.21 -4.92 -0.25
CA GLN A 369 12.44 -5.80 -1.40
C GLN A 369 11.21 -6.63 -1.76
N LEU A 370 10.44 -7.10 -0.76
CA LEU A 370 9.18 -7.77 -1.03
C LEU A 370 8.19 -6.85 -1.75
N LEU A 371 8.01 -5.62 -1.27
CA LEU A 371 7.15 -4.63 -1.92
C LEU A 371 7.59 -4.35 -3.36
N ASN A 372 8.90 -4.27 -3.60
CA ASN A 372 9.49 -4.12 -4.92
C ASN A 372 9.18 -5.32 -5.83
N PHE A 373 9.39 -6.55 -5.35
CA PHE A 373 9.03 -7.77 -6.09
C PHE A 373 7.55 -7.78 -6.48
N TYR A 374 6.64 -7.49 -5.53
CA TYR A 374 5.21 -7.51 -5.80
C TYR A 374 4.75 -6.41 -6.74
N SER A 375 5.35 -5.22 -6.65
CA SER A 375 5.11 -4.14 -7.61
C SER A 375 5.50 -4.57 -9.02
N PHE A 376 6.73 -5.11 -9.18
CA PHE A 376 7.24 -5.60 -10.47
C PHE A 376 6.34 -6.70 -11.05
N MET A 377 6.05 -7.75 -10.27
CA MET A 377 5.25 -8.88 -10.72
C MET A 377 3.83 -8.45 -11.11
N SER A 378 3.24 -7.52 -10.35
CA SER A 378 1.91 -6.96 -10.65
C SER A 378 1.92 -6.17 -11.95
N HIS A 379 2.97 -5.36 -12.19
CA HIS A 379 3.15 -4.62 -13.43
C HIS A 379 3.26 -5.56 -14.63
N GLU A 380 4.21 -6.50 -14.62
CA GLU A 380 4.44 -7.46 -15.72
C GLU A 380 3.17 -8.22 -16.08
N ARG A 381 2.44 -8.68 -15.06
CA ARG A 381 1.22 -9.44 -15.29
C ARG A 381 0.14 -8.61 -15.98
N ARG A 382 -0.04 -7.35 -15.58
CA ARG A 382 -1.04 -6.46 -16.17
C ARG A 382 -0.68 -6.08 -17.60
N THR A 383 0.61 -5.81 -17.86
CA THR A 383 1.10 -5.57 -19.22
C THR A 383 0.76 -6.75 -20.13
N ALA A 384 1.01 -7.98 -19.68
CA ALA A 384 0.63 -9.18 -20.43
C ALA A 384 -0.89 -9.32 -20.61
N ASP A 385 -1.70 -9.09 -19.57
CA ASP A 385 -3.16 -9.16 -19.65
C ASP A 385 -3.72 -8.12 -20.65
N ARG A 386 -3.16 -6.89 -20.68
CA ARG A 386 -3.53 -5.83 -21.65
C ARG A 386 -3.21 -6.24 -23.08
N LEU A 387 -2.01 -6.78 -23.32
CA LEU A 387 -1.62 -7.30 -24.63
C LEU A 387 -2.55 -8.43 -25.09
N GLY A 388 -2.90 -9.36 -24.19
CA GLY A 388 -3.84 -10.45 -24.47
C GLY A 388 -5.27 -9.97 -24.82
N GLN A 389 -5.74 -8.91 -24.16
CA GLN A 389 -7.04 -8.29 -24.47
C GLN A 389 -7.04 -7.61 -25.85
N ASN A 390 -5.96 -6.89 -26.20
CA ASN A 390 -5.83 -6.22 -27.49
C ASN A 390 -5.83 -7.22 -28.65
N VAL A 391 -5.08 -8.32 -28.51
CA VAL A 391 -5.08 -9.42 -29.51
C VAL A 391 -6.47 -10.03 -29.66
N SER A 392 -7.19 -10.25 -28.56
CA SER A 392 -8.53 -10.85 -28.60
C SER A 392 -9.55 -9.92 -29.27
N ARG A 393 -9.47 -8.60 -29.03
CA ARG A 393 -10.32 -7.60 -29.69
C ARG A 393 -10.02 -7.46 -31.19
N ALA A 394 -8.74 -7.49 -31.56
CA ALA A 394 -8.34 -7.47 -32.97
C ALA A 394 -8.89 -8.70 -33.72
N GLN A 395 -8.86 -9.88 -33.10
CA GLN A 395 -9.41 -11.12 -33.67
C GLN A 395 -10.94 -11.14 -33.78
N GLN A 396 -11.64 -10.39 -32.92
CA GLN A 396 -13.11 -10.33 -32.89
C GLN A 396 -13.69 -9.21 -33.76
N SER A 397 -12.86 -8.34 -34.34
CA SER A 397 -13.33 -7.24 -35.18
C SER A 397 -13.84 -7.79 -36.53
N PRO A 398 -15.15 -7.65 -36.86
CA PRO A 398 -15.72 -8.17 -38.09
C PRO A 398 -15.24 -7.32 -39.28
N GLY A 399 -14.21 -7.79 -39.97
CA GLY A 399 -13.63 -7.11 -41.13
C GLY A 399 -12.14 -7.36 -41.33
N GLY A 400 -11.64 -8.53 -40.94
CA GLY A 400 -10.22 -8.86 -40.80
C GLY A 400 -9.34 -8.39 -41.96
N TYR A 401 -8.67 -7.25 -41.78
CA TYR A 401 -7.43 -6.96 -42.48
C TYR A 401 -6.35 -7.87 -41.89
N GLN A 402 -5.87 -8.82 -42.70
CA GLN A 402 -4.62 -9.53 -42.43
C GLN A 402 -3.47 -8.51 -42.46
N ILE A 403 -3.13 -7.93 -41.32
CA ILE A 403 -1.85 -7.24 -41.18
C ILE A 403 -0.79 -8.34 -41.04
N ILE A 404 -0.25 -8.77 -42.18
CA ILE A 404 0.96 -9.58 -42.25
C ILE A 404 2.13 -8.70 -41.83
N GLY A 405 2.66 -9.00 -40.63
CA GLY A 405 4.07 -8.98 -40.25
C GLY A 405 4.94 -7.79 -40.68
N THR A 406 5.24 -6.91 -39.72
CA THR A 406 6.61 -6.40 -39.44
C THR A 406 6.54 -5.54 -38.18
N PHE A 407 6.65 -6.17 -37.01
CA PHE A 407 6.92 -5.43 -35.76
C PHE A 407 7.75 -6.31 -34.83
N ASN A 408 9.06 -6.27 -35.03
CA ASN A 408 10.06 -6.71 -34.06
C ASN A 408 11.25 -5.76 -34.19
N GLU A 409 11.90 -5.47 -33.07
CA GLU A 409 13.00 -4.50 -32.88
C GLU A 409 12.56 -3.03 -32.71
N HIS A 410 12.16 -2.64 -31.49
CA HIS A 410 12.47 -1.31 -30.89
C HIS A 410 11.89 -1.17 -29.46
N LEU A 411 12.24 -2.08 -28.54
CA LEU A 411 12.16 -1.80 -27.11
C LEU A 411 13.50 -2.17 -26.48
N GLY A 412 14.41 -1.21 -26.53
CA GLY A 412 15.74 -1.27 -25.97
C GLY A 412 15.70 -1.33 -24.45
N HIS A 413 16.44 -2.31 -23.92
CA HIS A 413 17.02 -2.27 -22.59
C HIS A 413 18.03 -1.11 -22.51
N SER A 414 17.60 0.08 -22.11
CA SER A 414 18.54 1.18 -21.83
C SER A 414 17.97 2.22 -20.87
N ALA A 415 18.06 1.98 -19.55
CA ALA A 415 18.02 3.04 -18.54
C ALA A 415 18.49 2.63 -17.11
N TRP A 416 19.11 1.46 -16.89
CA TRP A 416 19.43 0.99 -15.52
C TRP A 416 20.87 0.49 -15.33
N ARG A 417 21.83 1.02 -16.10
CA ARG A 417 23.25 0.61 -16.02
C ARG A 417 24.27 1.76 -15.92
N LYS A 418 23.85 2.96 -15.50
CA LYS A 418 24.77 4.08 -15.23
C LYS A 418 24.36 4.85 -13.97
N GLN A 419 24.59 4.24 -12.82
CA GLN A 419 24.78 4.91 -11.53
C GLN A 419 25.33 3.83 -10.60
N ASN A 420 26.63 3.91 -10.31
CA ASN A 420 27.47 3.10 -9.42
C ASN A 420 28.70 2.57 -10.17
N HIS A 421 29.68 3.44 -10.39
CA HIS A 421 31.12 3.18 -10.30
C HIS A 421 31.87 4.45 -10.72
N THR A 422 32.27 5.26 -9.74
CA THR A 422 33.41 6.18 -9.81
C THR A 422 33.66 6.69 -8.39
N VAL A 423 34.41 5.90 -7.63
CA VAL A 423 35.24 6.37 -6.51
C VAL A 423 36.56 5.61 -6.63
N ASP A 424 37.53 6.33 -7.19
CA ASP A 424 38.95 6.38 -6.88
C ASP A 424 39.67 5.12 -6.40
N ALA A 425 40.55 4.63 -7.27
CA ALA A 425 41.76 3.91 -6.88
C ALA A 425 42.88 4.41 -7.80
N GLU A 426 43.82 5.19 -7.26
CA GLU A 426 45.26 5.20 -7.61
C GLU A 426 45.96 6.38 -6.93
N GLU A 427 46.59 6.14 -5.78
CA GLU A 427 47.84 6.81 -5.40
C GLU A 427 48.54 6.02 -4.29
N ALA A 428 49.40 5.09 -4.70
CA ALA A 428 50.46 4.53 -3.88
C ALA A 428 51.56 3.99 -4.81
N ASN A 429 52.51 4.85 -5.17
CA ASN A 429 53.82 4.45 -5.65
C ASN A 429 54.85 5.38 -5.01
N GLY A 430 55.68 4.82 -4.15
CA GLY A 430 56.90 5.45 -3.68
C GLY A 430 58.08 5.09 -4.59
N ALA A 431 58.96 6.05 -4.82
CA ALA A 431 60.39 5.84 -5.00
C ALA A 431 61.11 7.20 -4.92
N ASP A 432 62.22 7.21 -4.17
CA ASP A 432 63.21 8.27 -3.93
C ASP A 432 63.58 9.13 -5.15
N PRO A 433 64.12 10.33 -4.87
CA PRO A 433 65.42 10.64 -5.43
C PRO A 433 66.46 11.07 -4.39
N GLU A 434 67.67 10.59 -4.65
CA GLU A 434 68.94 10.92 -4.03
C GLU A 434 69.20 12.42 -3.91
N LEU A 435 69.94 12.75 -2.86
CA LEU A 435 70.71 13.96 -2.70
C LEU A 435 71.87 13.97 -3.71
N ASP A 436 71.84 14.93 -4.64
CA ASP A 436 72.88 15.95 -4.85
C ASP A 436 72.35 17.11 -5.71
#